data_AF-A0A814TWY0-F1
#
_entry.id   AF-A0A814TWY0-F1
#
_cell.length_a   1.000
_cell.length_b   1.000
_cell.length_c   1.000
_cell.angle_alpha   90.00
_cell.angle_beta   90.00
_cell.angle_gamma   90.00
#
_symmetry.space_group_name_H-M   'P 1'
#
loop_
_entity.id
_entity.type
_entity.pdbx_description
1 polymer ?
#
loop_
_entity_poly.entity_id
_entity_poly.type
_entity_poly.pdbx_seq_one_letter_code
_entity_poly.pdbx_strand_id
1 'polypeptide(L)'
;VVIPSTLFAANAPCSSSSLVFSVPSPSHELVRKQATENYLTTANKKQKYYDEHLRNLADKFNQGDCVGIKIHDVDRTNTDPKILPGVIHMKEKKSEDFVFELTCQFGILTTKFDVESLVDLKTACQSN
;
A
#
# COMPACT_ATOMS: atom_id res chain seq x y z
N VAL A 1 7.03 2.15 -76.18
CA VAL A 1 5.57 2.06 -76.43
C VAL A 1 4.90 2.04 -75.05
N VAL A 2 4.53 3.19 -74.47
CA VAL A 2 3.18 3.85 -74.55
C VAL A 2 2.24 3.03 -73.65
N ILE A 3 1.65 3.42 -72.49
CA ILE A 3 1.11 4.66 -71.80
C ILE A 3 0.80 4.22 -70.31
N PRO A 4 0.21 4.98 -69.35
CA PRO A 4 -0.17 6.39 -69.31
C PRO A 4 0.05 7.21 -68.01
N SER A 5 0.03 8.52 -68.22
CA SER A 5 -0.20 9.61 -67.28
C SER A 5 -1.62 9.60 -66.68
N THR A 6 -1.75 10.06 -65.44
CA THR A 6 -2.87 10.82 -64.78
C THR A 6 -2.65 10.67 -63.26
N LEU A 7 -2.86 11.63 -62.36
CA LEU A 7 -3.76 12.77 -62.30
C LEU A 7 -3.18 13.78 -61.28
N PHE A 8 -3.12 15.06 -61.63
CA PHE A 8 -2.85 16.15 -60.69
C PHE A 8 -4.07 16.34 -59.78
N ALA A 9 -3.89 16.23 -58.46
CA ALA A 9 -4.85 16.72 -57.48
C ALA A 9 -4.36 18.07 -56.94
N ALA A 10 -5.25 19.06 -56.98
CA ALA A 10 -4.98 20.45 -56.67
C ALA A 10 -4.56 20.68 -55.20
N ASN A 11 -3.44 21.36 -54.99
CA ASN A 11 -3.11 21.95 -53.69
C ASN A 11 -3.96 23.21 -53.50
N ALA A 12 -4.99 23.12 -52.66
CA ALA A 12 -5.62 24.28 -52.05
C ALA A 12 -4.72 24.80 -50.90
N PRO A 13 -4.44 26.10 -50.79
CA PRO A 13 -3.78 26.65 -49.62
C PRO A 13 -4.81 26.83 -48.49
N CYS A 14 -4.83 25.91 -47.52
CA CYS A 14 -5.56 26.12 -46.27
C CYS A 14 -4.75 27.04 -45.34
N SER A 15 -4.85 28.36 -45.56
CA SER A 15 -4.51 29.34 -44.53
C SER A 15 -5.58 29.34 -43.46
N SER A 16 -5.36 28.60 -42.37
CA SER A 16 -6.10 28.73 -41.13
C SER A 16 -5.21 29.42 -40.11
N SER A 17 -5.27 30.75 -40.06
CA SER A 17 -4.65 31.53 -38.98
C SER A 17 -5.43 31.29 -37.70
N SER A 18 -5.05 30.30 -36.91
CA SER A 18 -5.53 30.13 -35.55
C SER A 18 -4.86 31.18 -34.66
N LEU A 19 -5.66 32.05 -34.05
CA LEU A 19 -5.21 32.92 -32.96
C LEU A 19 -4.75 32.02 -31.80
N VAL A 20 -3.44 31.84 -31.66
CA VAL A 20 -2.85 31.12 -30.54
C VAL A 20 -2.99 32.00 -29.31
N PHE A 21 -4.02 31.77 -28.51
CA PHE A 21 -4.18 32.41 -27.21
C PHE A 21 -3.08 31.86 -26.29
N SER A 22 -1.98 32.59 -26.13
CA SER A 22 -0.89 32.22 -25.22
C SER A 22 -1.38 32.39 -23.79
N VAL A 23 -1.83 31.31 -23.16
CA VAL A 23 -2.11 31.28 -21.73
C VAL A 23 -0.80 31.58 -21.00
N PRO A 24 -0.74 32.60 -20.12
CA PRO A 24 0.47 32.90 -19.38
C PRO A 24 0.87 31.68 -18.54
N SER A 25 2.09 31.18 -18.76
CA SER A 25 2.62 30.05 -18.00
C SER A 25 2.79 30.44 -16.53
N PRO A 26 2.29 29.64 -15.57
CA PRO A 26 2.52 29.90 -14.16
C PRO A 26 4.02 29.92 -13.87
N SER A 27 4.44 30.79 -12.95
CA SER A 27 5.85 30.83 -12.54
C SER A 27 6.26 29.47 -11.98
N HIS A 28 7.50 29.04 -12.25
CA HIS A 28 8.01 27.76 -11.77
C HIS A 28 7.91 27.61 -10.24
N GLU A 29 7.96 28.71 -9.49
CA GLU A 29 7.77 28.71 -8.04
C GLU A 29 6.35 28.28 -7.63
N LEU A 30 5.31 28.81 -8.29
CA LEU A 30 3.93 28.45 -8.02
C LEU A 30 3.66 26.98 -8.33
N VAL A 31 4.20 26.49 -9.46
CA VAL A 31 4.09 25.07 -9.84
C VAL A 31 4.75 24.17 -8.81
N ARG A 32 5.93 24.55 -8.29
CA ARG A 32 6.63 23.78 -7.25
C ARG A 32 5.85 23.76 -5.94
N LYS A 33 5.32 24.90 -5.49
CA LYS A 33 4.50 24.99 -4.27
C LYS A 33 3.27 24.09 -4.37
N GLN A 34 2.51 24.21 -5.45
CA GLN A 34 1.32 23.40 -5.68
C GLN A 34 1.65 21.90 -5.77
N ALA A 35 2.74 21.52 -6.45
CA ALA A 35 3.18 20.13 -6.51
C ALA A 35 3.55 19.58 -5.13
N THR A 36 4.19 20.39 -4.29
CA THR A 36 4.59 20.00 -2.93
C THR A 36 3.36 19.80 -2.04
N GLU A 37 2.40 20.72 -2.08
CA GLU A 37 1.14 20.62 -1.36
C GLU A 37 0.33 19.38 -1.80
N ASN A 38 0.25 19.13 -3.11
CA ASN A 38 -0.43 17.95 -3.65
C ASN A 38 0.25 16.64 -3.21
N TYR A 39 1.58 16.62 -3.17
CA TYR A 39 2.33 15.47 -2.69
C TYR A 39 2.06 15.20 -1.21
N LEU A 40 2.16 16.24 -0.36
CA LEU A 40 1.94 16.11 1.08
C LEU A 40 0.51 15.69 1.41
N THR A 41 -0.48 16.28 0.74
CA THR A 41 -1.89 15.89 0.93
C THR A 41 -2.14 14.44 0.52
N THR A 42 -1.55 13.98 -0.57
CA THR A 42 -1.63 12.59 -1.01
C THR A 42 -0.94 11.64 -0.03
N ALA A 43 0.25 11.99 0.45
CA ALA A 43 0.98 11.19 1.43
C ALA A 43 0.21 11.07 2.74
N ASN A 44 -0.32 12.18 3.27
CA ASN A 44 -1.14 12.20 4.47
C ASN A 44 -2.42 11.38 4.31
N LYS A 45 -3.05 11.42 3.14
CA LYS A 45 -4.24 10.61 2.85
C LYS A 45 -3.90 9.11 2.89
N LYS A 46 -2.78 8.70 2.28
CA LYS A 46 -2.31 7.30 2.33
C LYS A 46 -2.00 6.85 3.75
N GLN A 47 -1.34 7.68 4.54
CA GLN A 47 -1.05 7.37 5.95
C GLN A 47 -2.34 7.14 6.75
N LYS A 48 -3.33 8.03 6.61
CA LYS A 48 -4.61 7.87 7.31
C LYS A 48 -5.32 6.55 6.98
N TYR A 49 -5.35 6.16 5.70
CA TYR A 49 -5.94 4.88 5.32
C TYR A 49 -5.18 3.69 5.89
N TYR A 50 -3.85 3.80 5.98
CA TYR A 50 -3.01 2.78 6.57
C TYR A 50 -3.32 2.61 8.07
N ASP A 51 -3.34 3.72 8.81
CA ASP A 51 -3.62 3.72 10.25
C ASP A 51 -5.04 3.19 10.55
N GLU A 52 -6.03 3.59 9.74
CA GLU A 52 -7.40 3.07 9.83
C GLU A 52 -7.47 1.57 9.54
N HIS A 53 -6.74 1.10 8.52
CA HIS A 53 -6.66 -0.32 8.19
C HIS A 53 -6.04 -1.13 9.34
N LEU A 54 -4.98 -0.64 9.98
CA LEU A 54 -4.36 -1.30 11.13
C LEU A 54 -5.31 -1.39 12.34
N ARG A 55 -6.05 -0.31 12.64
CA ARG A 55 -7.06 -0.32 13.72
C ARG A 55 -8.15 -1.35 13.44
N ASN A 56 -8.67 -1.37 12.21
CA ASN A 56 -9.67 -2.33 11.79
C ASN A 56 -9.17 -3.79 11.86
N LEU A 57 -7.88 -4.03 11.62
CA LEU A 57 -7.27 -5.35 11.82
C LEU A 57 -7.13 -5.69 13.30
N ALA A 58 -6.68 -4.75 14.13
CA ALA A 58 -6.51 -4.96 15.56
C ALA A 58 -7.82 -5.37 16.25
N ASP A 59 -8.95 -4.80 15.82
CA ASP A 59 -10.29 -5.11 16.34
C ASP A 59 -10.76 -6.53 16.00
N LYS A 60 -10.16 -7.19 15.00
CA LYS A 60 -10.46 -8.59 14.68
C LYS A 60 -9.80 -9.59 15.62
N PHE A 61 -8.79 -9.16 16.37
CA PHE A 61 -8.01 -10.00 17.27
C PHE A 61 -8.38 -9.71 18.73
N ASN A 62 -8.76 -10.78 19.42
CA ASN A 62 -9.14 -10.80 20.82
C ASN A 62 -8.24 -11.76 21.61
N GLN A 63 -8.22 -11.57 22.92
CA GLN A 63 -7.55 -12.51 23.82
C GLN A 63 -8.13 -13.91 23.65
N GLY A 64 -7.26 -14.92 23.56
CA GLY A 64 -7.63 -16.31 23.30
C GLY A 64 -7.71 -16.69 21.83
N ASP A 65 -7.62 -15.75 20.89
CA ASP A 65 -7.57 -16.07 19.47
C ASP A 65 -6.25 -16.76 19.09
N CYS A 66 -6.34 -17.75 18.19
CA CYS A 66 -5.16 -18.35 17.58
C CYS A 66 -4.60 -17.48 16.46
N VAL A 67 -3.30 -17.21 16.57
CA VAL A 67 -2.55 -16.41 15.61
C VAL A 67 -1.21 -17.07 15.30
N GLY A 68 -0.64 -16.72 14.16
CA GLY A 68 0.69 -17.12 13.75
C GLY A 68 1.63 -15.93 13.70
N ILE A 69 2.87 -16.10 14.13
CA ILE A 69 3.92 -15.09 13.98
C ILE A 69 4.80 -15.52 12.82
N LYS A 70 5.03 -14.63 11.86
CA LYS A 70 5.99 -14.91 10.78
C LYS A 70 7.42 -14.78 11.32
N ILE A 71 8.15 -15.89 11.32
CA ILE A 71 9.59 -15.91 11.50
C ILE A 71 10.21 -15.78 10.13
N HIS A 72 10.85 -14.64 9.90
CA HIS A 72 11.67 -14.45 8.72
C HIS A 72 12.97 -15.23 8.92
N ASP A 73 13.12 -16.35 8.22
CA ASP A 73 14.38 -17.08 8.20
C ASP A 73 15.41 -16.22 7.45
N VAL A 74 16.43 -15.77 8.17
CA VAL A 74 17.42 -14.80 7.67
C VAL A 74 18.57 -15.54 6.98
N ASP A 75 18.29 -16.31 5.93
CA ASP A 75 19.34 -16.93 5.12
C ASP A 75 19.03 -16.81 3.62
N ARG A 76 20.08 -16.59 2.81
CA ARG A 76 19.98 -16.40 1.35
C ARG A 76 19.31 -17.57 0.61
N THR A 77 19.25 -18.74 1.23
CA THR A 77 18.76 -19.99 0.66
C THR A 77 17.41 -20.42 1.20
N ASN A 78 16.90 -19.76 2.25
CA ASN A 78 15.64 -20.12 2.88
C ASN A 78 14.62 -19.00 2.66
N THR A 79 13.92 -19.09 1.53
CA THR A 79 12.93 -18.09 1.11
C THR A 79 11.57 -18.28 1.75
N ASP A 80 11.35 -19.42 2.42
CA ASP A 80 10.04 -19.80 2.92
C ASP A 80 9.88 -19.34 4.39
N PRO A 81 9.06 -18.31 4.67
CA PRO A 81 8.87 -17.84 6.03
C PRO A 81 8.15 -18.90 6.85
N LYS A 82 8.72 -19.25 8.01
CA LYS A 82 8.07 -20.17 8.95
C LYS A 82 7.07 -19.42 9.79
N ILE A 83 5.92 -20.03 10.06
CA ILE A 83 4.91 -19.47 10.94
C ILE A 83 4.98 -20.19 12.28
N LEU A 84 5.17 -19.43 13.35
CA LEU A 84 5.09 -19.94 14.72
C LEU A 84 3.64 -19.77 15.22
N PRO A 85 2.89 -20.86 15.44
CA PRO A 85 1.54 -20.77 15.99
C PRO A 85 1.58 -20.37 17.47
N GLY A 86 0.61 -19.57 17.88
CA GLY A 86 0.42 -19.13 19.26
C GLY A 86 -1.00 -18.66 19.52
N VAL A 87 -1.28 -18.36 20.77
CA VAL A 87 -2.56 -17.85 21.25
C VAL A 87 -2.32 -16.47 21.86
N ILE A 88 -3.23 -15.53 21.62
CA ILE A 88 -3.15 -14.20 22.22
C ILE A 88 -3.37 -14.31 23.73
N HIS A 89 -2.31 -14.08 24.49
CA HIS A 89 -2.35 -14.06 25.95
C HIS A 89 -2.94 -12.76 26.47
N MET A 90 -2.50 -11.62 25.90
CA MET A 90 -2.94 -10.29 26.32
C MET A 90 -2.92 -9.32 25.14
N LYS A 91 -3.93 -8.44 25.10
CA LYS A 91 -4.01 -7.30 24.19
C LYS A 91 -3.87 -6.02 25.00
N GLU A 92 -2.78 -5.30 24.81
CA GLU A 92 -2.49 -4.05 25.49
C GLU A 92 -2.65 -2.89 24.51
N LYS A 93 -3.31 -1.81 24.92
CA LYS A 93 -3.38 -0.57 24.13
C LYS A 93 -2.27 0.37 24.58
N LYS A 94 -1.32 0.67 23.69
CA LYS A 94 -0.22 1.59 23.94
C LYS A 94 -0.42 2.85 23.11
N SER A 95 -0.79 3.94 23.78
CA SER A 95 -1.20 5.20 23.15
C SER A 95 -2.40 5.03 22.21
N GLU A 96 -2.16 4.87 20.91
CA GLU A 96 -3.18 4.67 19.88
C GLU A 96 -3.09 3.30 19.19
N ASP A 97 -2.03 2.53 19.46
CA ASP A 97 -1.77 1.24 18.83
C ASP A 97 -2.05 0.08 19.78
N PHE A 98 -2.21 -1.11 19.19
CA PHE A 98 -2.43 -2.34 19.93
C PHE A 98 -1.21 -3.23 19.84
N VAL A 99 -0.79 -3.73 21.00
CA VAL A 99 0.37 -4.58 21.17
C VAL A 99 -0.10 -5.89 21.81
N PHE A 100 0.40 -7.00 21.31
CA PHE A 100 -0.05 -8.34 21.67
C PHE A 100 1.07 -9.13 22.33
N GLU A 101 0.74 -9.76 23.45
CA GLU A 101 1.55 -10.77 24.10
C GLU A 101 0.99 -12.14 23.75
N LEU A 102 1.86 -13.07 23.38
CA LEU A 102 1.48 -14.35 22.80
C LEU A 102 2.01 -15.50 23.64
N THR A 103 1.23 -16.57 23.72
CA THR A 103 1.64 -17.85 24.31
C THR A 103 1.77 -18.88 23.22
N CYS A 104 2.93 -19.52 23.13
CA CYS A 104 3.17 -20.64 22.24
C CYS A 104 3.28 -21.95 23.04
N GLN A 105 3.44 -23.07 22.35
CA GLN A 105 3.67 -24.38 22.97
C GLN A 105 4.89 -24.43 23.91
N PHE A 106 5.82 -23.48 23.76
CA PHE A 106 7.04 -23.38 24.57
C PHE A 106 6.89 -22.44 25.77
N GLY A 107 5.73 -21.82 25.96
CA GLY A 107 5.46 -20.84 27.02
C GLY A 107 5.07 -19.46 26.50
N ILE A 108 5.02 -18.49 27.41
CA ILE A 108 4.69 -17.09 27.11
C ILE A 108 5.91 -16.44 26.44
N LEU A 109 5.69 -15.82 25.28
CA LEU A 109 6.71 -15.03 24.61
C LEU A 109 6.84 -13.67 25.32
N THR A 110 8.04 -13.37 25.81
CA THR A 110 8.34 -12.08 26.46
C THR A 110 8.35 -10.90 25.49
N THR A 111 8.51 -11.19 24.19
CA THR A 111 8.45 -10.19 23.13
C THR A 111 7.00 -9.83 22.81
N LYS A 112 6.78 -8.54 22.62
CA LYS A 112 5.51 -7.97 22.24
C LYS A 112 5.43 -7.79 20.73
N PHE A 113 4.26 -8.01 20.16
CA PHE A 113 4.04 -8.06 18.71
C PHE A 113 2.98 -7.04 18.27
N ASP A 114 3.21 -6.43 17.12
CA ASP A 114 2.24 -5.53 16.47
C ASP A 114 1.27 -6.34 15.60
N VAL A 115 0.10 -5.75 15.30
CA VAL A 115 -0.96 -6.37 14.48
C VAL A 115 -0.43 -6.91 13.14
N GLU A 116 0.51 -6.19 12.51
CA GLU A 116 1.06 -6.54 11.19
C GLU A 116 1.85 -7.85 11.18
N SER A 117 2.45 -8.19 12.32
CA SER A 117 3.24 -9.40 12.49
C SER A 117 2.37 -10.65 12.73
N LEU A 118 1.09 -10.44 13.02
CA LEU A 118 0.13 -11.50 13.29
C LEU A 118 -0.52 -11.99 12.01
N VAL A 119 -0.61 -13.31 11.90
CA VAL A 119 -1.35 -14.03 10.88
C VAL A 119 -2.57 -14.65 11.54
N ASP A 120 -3.74 -14.42 10.98
CA ASP A 120 -4.95 -15.08 11.47
C ASP A 120 -4.88 -16.59 11.19
N LEU A 121 -4.90 -17.40 12.25
CA LEU A 121 -4.93 -18.86 12.19
C LEU A 121 -6.21 -19.44 12.79
N LYS A 122 -7.27 -18.64 12.95
CA LYS A 122 -8.57 -19.08 13.51
C LYS A 122 -9.15 -20.30 12.80
N THR A 123 -8.92 -20.43 11.48
CA THR A 123 -9.38 -21.58 10.69
C THR A 123 -8.59 -22.85 10.96
N ALA A 124 -7.31 -22.74 11.32
CA ALA A 124 -6.44 -23.88 11.61
C ALA A 124 -6.59 -24.37 13.05
N CYS A 125 -6.98 -23.48 13.97
CA CYS A 125 -7.19 -23.77 15.39
C CYS A 125 -8.64 -24.14 15.74
N GLN A 126 -9.47 -24.56 14.78
CA GLN A 126 -10.81 -25.02 15.10
C GLN A 126 -10.72 -26.20 16.08
N SER A 127 -11.02 -25.91 17.34
CA SER A 127 -11.21 -26.89 18.40
C SER A 127 -12.42 -27.74 18.04
N ASN A 128 -12.21 -29.06 17.97
CA ASN A 128 -13.26 -29.99 18.38
C ASN A 128 -13.69 -29.69 19.82
#